data_AF-A0A838QVU8-F1
#
_entry.id   AF-A0A838QVU8-F1
#
_cell.length_a   1.000
_cell.length_b   1.000
_cell.length_c   1.000
_cell.angle_alpha   90.00
_cell.angle_beta   90.00
_cell.angle_gamma   90.00
#
_symmetry.space_group_name_H-M   'P 1'
#
loop_
_entity.id
_entity.type
_entity.pdbx_description
1 polymer ?
#
loop_
_entity_poly.entity_id
_entity_poly.type
_entity_poly.pdbx_seq_one_letter_code
_entity_poly.pdbx_strand_id
1 'polypeptide(L)'
;GRGLITFRCDDNVYELPLAAGHKRQGARFDRFGIWNQQTAGDSLEVYVDDLRIDGVDESFASDPDWLSDGNPAVYEDRVIRPYHDIGYRATAHAGGHLGEIGGVMFRDEQPMYYADPVGPFSLDDELKASGRLVLDSAGADSAMMLGWFGKDAKRGKNTPEHKQRQTDYVAIMIEGPSRIGHYFRAAYSTSKGHGDAPTNEGQPDERPVIRPDEQTHEWSLHYEPTAANGRGRITVRLDKTSCHLDLREGERSEGATLDRFGLFNVQSGGHHVEAYLDDLRYSK
;
A
#
# COMPACT_ATOMS: atom_id res chain seq x y z
N GLY A 1 -29.59 -13.31 -11.05
CA GLY A 1 -28.82 -12.89 -9.85
C GLY A 1 -27.42 -12.45 -10.22
N ARG A 2 -26.68 -11.81 -9.30
CA ARG A 2 -25.30 -11.34 -9.50
C ARG A 2 -24.29 -12.49 -9.71
N GLY A 3 -24.67 -13.71 -9.32
CA GLY A 3 -23.80 -14.87 -9.22
C GLY A 3 -23.47 -15.13 -7.76
N LEU A 4 -23.37 -16.40 -7.38
CA LEU A 4 -23.07 -16.86 -6.03
C LEU A 4 -22.12 -18.03 -6.17
N ILE A 5 -21.00 -17.98 -5.44
CA ILE A 5 -20.14 -19.14 -5.23
C ILE A 5 -20.51 -19.69 -3.86
N THR A 6 -20.83 -20.97 -3.80
CA THR A 6 -21.10 -21.67 -2.55
C THR A 6 -20.01 -22.71 -2.35
N PHE A 7 -19.29 -22.61 -1.24
CA PHE A 7 -18.32 -23.60 -0.81
C PHE A 7 -18.88 -24.30 0.43
N ARG A 8 -18.74 -25.62 0.50
CA ARG A 8 -19.14 -26.40 1.67
C ARG A 8 -17.95 -27.21 2.15
N CYS A 9 -17.72 -27.18 3.45
CA CYS A 9 -16.71 -28.01 4.11
C CYS A 9 -17.36 -28.59 5.36
N ASP A 10 -17.55 -29.90 5.37
CA ASP A 10 -18.38 -30.60 6.34
C ASP A 10 -19.78 -29.97 6.43
N ASP A 11 -20.22 -29.61 7.64
CA ASP A 11 -21.51 -28.96 7.90
C ASP A 11 -21.48 -27.45 7.64
N ASN A 12 -20.32 -26.87 7.31
CA ASN A 12 -20.18 -25.43 7.10
C ASN A 12 -20.49 -25.06 5.65
N VAL A 13 -21.33 -24.03 5.49
CA VAL A 13 -21.64 -23.43 4.18
C VAL A 13 -21.08 -22.01 4.15
N TYR A 14 -20.24 -21.75 3.15
CA TYR A 14 -19.66 -20.44 2.87
C TYR A 14 -20.26 -19.92 1.56
N GLU A 15 -20.70 -18.67 1.58
CA GLU A 15 -21.32 -18.01 0.44
C GLU A 15 -20.54 -16.76 0.05
N LEU A 16 -20.13 -16.69 -1.22
CA LEU A 16 -19.46 -15.53 -1.80
C LEU A 16 -20.33 -14.97 -2.94
N PRO A 17 -21.18 -13.97 -2.68
CA PRO A 17 -21.93 -13.30 -3.73
C PRO A 17 -20.98 -12.48 -4.60
N LEU A 18 -21.13 -12.57 -5.92
CA LEU A 18 -20.34 -11.75 -6.83
C LEU A 18 -20.71 -10.27 -6.68
N ALA A 19 -19.69 -9.41 -6.65
CA ALA A 19 -19.88 -7.96 -6.61
C ALA A 19 -20.54 -7.44 -7.90
N ALA A 20 -21.12 -6.24 -7.82
CA ALA A 20 -21.76 -5.62 -8.97
C ALA A 20 -20.75 -5.45 -10.13
N GLY A 21 -21.14 -5.86 -11.34
CA GLY A 21 -20.29 -5.75 -12.53
C GLY A 21 -19.37 -6.94 -12.80
N HIS A 22 -18.99 -7.75 -11.79
CA HIS A 22 -18.05 -8.87 -11.98
C HIS A 22 -18.54 -9.87 -13.03
N LYS A 23 -19.83 -10.25 -12.99
CA LYS A 23 -20.40 -11.15 -14.01
C LYS A 23 -20.32 -10.58 -15.44
N ARG A 24 -20.33 -9.25 -15.61
CA ARG A 24 -20.23 -8.59 -16.93
C ARG A 24 -18.80 -8.51 -17.45
N GLN A 25 -17.78 -8.74 -16.61
CA GLN A 25 -16.38 -8.78 -17.04
C GLN A 25 -16.08 -10.03 -17.89
N GLY A 26 -16.98 -11.01 -17.92
CA GLY A 26 -16.96 -12.07 -18.93
C GLY A 26 -15.88 -13.13 -18.72
N ALA A 27 -15.53 -13.44 -17.46
CA ALA A 27 -14.62 -14.53 -17.14
C ALA A 27 -15.07 -15.84 -17.80
N ARG A 28 -14.11 -16.57 -18.38
CA ARG A 28 -14.30 -17.88 -19.00
C ARG A 28 -13.48 -18.89 -18.19
N PHE A 29 -14.10 -20.02 -17.91
CA PHE A 29 -13.45 -21.15 -17.24
C PHE A 29 -13.45 -22.31 -18.22
N ASP A 30 -12.27 -22.87 -18.49
CA ASP A 30 -12.10 -23.98 -19.42
C ASP A 30 -11.30 -25.14 -18.79
N ARG A 31 -10.92 -25.04 -17.51
CA ARG A 31 -10.23 -26.07 -16.74
C ARG A 31 -10.78 -26.16 -15.32
N PHE A 32 -10.65 -27.35 -14.73
CA PHE A 32 -10.80 -27.63 -13.31
C PHE A 32 -9.47 -28.21 -12.81
N GLY A 33 -9.04 -27.84 -11.61
CA GLY A 33 -7.80 -28.38 -11.05
C GLY A 33 -7.24 -27.52 -9.92
N ILE A 34 -5.96 -27.70 -9.65
CA ILE A 34 -5.18 -26.97 -8.65
C ILE A 34 -4.20 -26.06 -9.38
N TRP A 35 -4.08 -24.81 -8.91
CA TRP A 35 -3.07 -23.86 -9.38
C TRP A 35 -2.47 -23.13 -8.17
N ASN A 36 -1.24 -22.66 -8.30
CA ASN A 36 -0.59 -21.91 -7.22
C ASN A 36 -1.13 -20.47 -7.13
N GLN A 37 -1.05 -19.88 -5.94
CA GLN A 37 -1.08 -18.41 -5.86
C GLN A 37 0.27 -17.90 -6.38
N GLN A 38 0.26 -16.95 -7.31
CA GLN A 38 1.46 -16.36 -7.91
C GLN A 38 2.11 -15.36 -6.94
N THR A 39 2.37 -15.80 -5.72
CA THR A 39 2.92 -15.02 -4.61
C THR A 39 3.92 -15.88 -3.85
N ALA A 40 5.02 -15.28 -3.40
CA ALA A 40 6.02 -15.97 -2.57
C ALA A 40 5.37 -16.48 -1.26
N GLY A 41 5.81 -17.66 -0.81
CA GLY A 41 5.33 -18.29 0.42
C GLY A 41 5.92 -19.69 0.57
N ASP A 42 5.68 -20.30 1.73
CA ASP A 42 6.04 -21.70 1.96
C ASP A 42 5.08 -22.66 1.26
N SER A 43 5.51 -23.92 1.12
CA SER A 43 4.71 -24.97 0.49
C SER A 43 3.49 -25.34 1.32
N LEU A 44 2.38 -25.59 0.64
CA LEU A 44 1.26 -26.34 1.17
C LEU A 44 1.31 -27.77 0.63
N GLU A 45 1.16 -28.76 1.50
CA GLU A 45 0.99 -30.16 1.10
C GLU A 45 -0.50 -30.52 1.13
N VAL A 46 -1.04 -30.98 0.01
CA VAL A 46 -2.47 -31.33 -0.16
C VAL A 46 -2.59 -32.63 -0.94
N TYR A 47 -3.52 -33.47 -0.49
CA TYR A 47 -3.96 -34.68 -1.18
C TYR A 47 -5.47 -34.58 -1.40
N VAL A 48 -5.94 -34.87 -2.61
CA VAL A 48 -7.36 -34.86 -2.97
C VAL A 48 -7.69 -36.19 -3.61
N ASP A 49 -8.75 -36.84 -3.13
CA ASP A 49 -9.34 -38.05 -3.70
C ASP A 49 -10.87 -37.99 -3.54
N ASP A 50 -11.59 -38.96 -4.11
CA ASP A 50 -13.07 -39.02 -4.14
C ASP A 50 -13.68 -37.75 -4.77
N LEU A 51 -12.99 -37.19 -5.76
CA LEU A 51 -13.43 -35.97 -6.43
C LEU A 51 -14.65 -36.28 -7.30
N ARG A 52 -15.68 -35.43 -7.18
CA ARG A 52 -16.87 -35.48 -8.03
C ARG A 52 -17.08 -34.16 -8.75
N ILE A 53 -17.01 -34.15 -10.08
CA ILE A 53 -17.22 -32.98 -10.93
C ILE A 53 -18.57 -33.13 -11.63
N ASP A 54 -19.48 -32.16 -11.42
CA ASP A 54 -20.83 -32.18 -12.00
C ASP A 54 -21.60 -33.50 -11.77
N GLY A 55 -21.34 -34.16 -10.64
CA GLY A 55 -21.97 -35.43 -10.28
C GLY A 55 -21.24 -36.68 -10.78
N VAL A 56 -20.17 -36.52 -11.56
CA VAL A 56 -19.35 -37.61 -12.10
C VAL A 56 -18.14 -37.85 -11.21
N ASP A 57 -17.91 -39.10 -10.83
CA ASP A 57 -16.75 -39.48 -10.01
C ASP A 57 -15.48 -39.52 -10.87
N GLU A 58 -14.45 -38.83 -10.41
CA GLU A 58 -13.09 -38.87 -10.97
C GLU A 58 -12.26 -39.88 -10.16
N SER A 59 -11.83 -40.97 -10.81
CA SER A 59 -11.03 -42.00 -10.14
C SER A 59 -9.54 -41.73 -10.30
N PHE A 60 -8.81 -41.70 -9.19
CA PHE A 60 -7.35 -41.58 -9.16
C PHE A 60 -6.65 -42.91 -8.83
N ALA A 61 -7.31 -44.05 -9.07
CA ALA A 61 -6.71 -45.38 -8.92
C ALA A 61 -5.59 -45.65 -9.95
N SER A 62 -5.56 -44.86 -11.02
CA SER A 62 -4.46 -44.74 -11.98
C SER A 62 -4.27 -43.26 -12.32
N ASP A 63 -3.19 -42.93 -13.03
CA ASP A 63 -2.99 -41.59 -13.58
C ASP A 63 -4.22 -41.17 -14.42
N PRO A 64 -4.87 -40.03 -14.13
CA PRO A 64 -6.04 -39.59 -14.87
C PRO A 64 -5.69 -38.87 -16.19
N ASP A 65 -4.41 -38.82 -16.59
CA ASP A 65 -3.90 -38.09 -17.77
C ASP A 65 -4.23 -36.59 -17.73
N TRP A 66 -4.32 -36.01 -16.52
CA TRP A 66 -4.57 -34.57 -16.35
C TRP A 66 -3.38 -33.75 -16.84
N LEU A 67 -3.67 -32.57 -17.41
CA LEU A 67 -2.63 -31.67 -17.89
C LEU A 67 -1.81 -31.12 -16.73
N SER A 68 -0.49 -31.32 -16.79
CA SER A 68 0.48 -30.65 -15.93
C SER A 68 1.21 -29.60 -16.75
N ASP A 69 1.04 -28.33 -16.37
CA ASP A 69 1.71 -27.20 -17.01
C ASP A 69 2.39 -26.33 -15.94
N GLY A 70 3.65 -25.94 -16.18
CA GLY A 70 4.43 -25.14 -15.22
C GLY A 70 4.81 -25.82 -13.90
N ASN A 71 4.53 -27.12 -13.70
CA ASN A 71 4.83 -27.81 -12.43
C ASN A 71 6.31 -27.80 -11.98
N PRO A 72 7.33 -27.84 -12.88
CA PRO A 72 8.73 -27.71 -12.47
C PRO A 72 9.21 -26.25 -12.41
N ALA A 73 8.30 -25.27 -12.41
CA ALA A 73 8.68 -23.86 -12.36
C ALA A 73 9.52 -23.58 -11.11
N VAL A 74 10.69 -22.98 -11.33
CA VAL A 74 11.55 -22.48 -10.26
C VAL A 74 11.26 -21.00 -10.09
N TYR A 75 10.84 -20.61 -8.89
CA TYR A 75 10.70 -19.21 -8.52
C TYR A 75 11.93 -18.77 -7.71
N GLU A 76 12.56 -17.68 -8.14
CA GLU A 76 13.60 -17.00 -7.38
C GLU A 76 12.97 -15.76 -6.73
N ASP A 77 12.82 -15.78 -5.40
CA ASP A 77 12.39 -14.60 -4.67
C ASP A 77 13.52 -13.58 -4.62
N ARG A 78 13.34 -12.46 -5.32
CA ARG A 78 14.31 -11.37 -5.39
C ARG A 78 14.04 -10.27 -4.38
N VAL A 79 12.93 -10.34 -3.65
CA VAL A 79 12.47 -9.34 -2.69
C VAL A 79 12.31 -9.99 -1.31
N ILE A 80 13.45 -10.39 -0.72
CA ILE A 80 13.52 -11.14 0.54
C ILE A 80 13.47 -10.19 1.74
N ARG A 81 12.53 -10.38 2.68
CA ARG A 81 12.45 -9.57 3.90
C ARG A 81 13.66 -9.77 4.83
N PRO A 82 14.20 -8.74 5.50
CA PRO A 82 13.95 -7.31 5.35
C PRO A 82 14.96 -6.65 4.39
N TYR A 83 14.62 -6.58 3.10
CA TYR A 83 15.44 -5.91 2.09
C TYR A 83 14.80 -4.60 1.65
N HIS A 84 15.36 -3.48 2.11
CA HIS A 84 15.01 -2.15 1.62
C HIS A 84 15.99 -1.76 0.52
N ASP A 85 15.49 -1.38 -0.63
CA ASP A 85 16.30 -0.95 -1.76
C ASP A 85 15.61 0.24 -2.43
N ILE A 86 15.52 1.30 -1.64
CA ILE A 86 14.95 2.58 -2.02
C ILE A 86 16.08 3.59 -2.28
N GLY A 87 15.99 4.35 -3.36
CA GLY A 87 16.95 5.40 -3.65
C GLY A 87 16.82 5.98 -5.05
N TYR A 88 17.83 6.73 -5.49
CA TYR A 88 17.92 7.18 -6.87
C TYR A 88 18.13 6.00 -7.83
N ARG A 89 17.45 6.06 -8.98
CA ARG A 89 17.57 5.11 -10.08
C ARG A 89 17.74 5.85 -11.40
N ALA A 90 18.67 5.38 -12.23
CA ALA A 90 18.83 5.86 -13.60
C ALA A 90 17.85 5.11 -14.55
N THR A 91 16.58 5.12 -14.18
CA THR A 91 15.46 4.47 -14.88
C THR A 91 14.36 5.51 -15.15
N ALA A 92 13.23 5.09 -15.72
CA ALA A 92 12.11 5.98 -16.04
C ALA A 92 10.75 5.27 -15.84
N HIS A 93 10.61 4.49 -14.76
CA HIS A 93 9.37 3.80 -14.40
C HIS A 93 8.21 4.79 -14.24
N ALA A 94 8.43 5.95 -13.62
CA ALA A 94 7.43 7.01 -13.45
C ALA A 94 7.12 7.83 -14.73
N GLY A 95 7.60 7.37 -15.90
CA GLY A 95 7.25 7.93 -17.22
C GLY A 95 7.89 9.28 -17.56
N GLY A 96 8.86 9.75 -16.77
CA GLY A 96 9.64 10.96 -17.03
C GLY A 96 10.93 10.71 -17.82
N HIS A 97 11.92 11.56 -17.61
CA HIS A 97 13.26 11.36 -18.17
C HIS A 97 14.05 10.33 -17.34
N LEU A 98 15.24 9.91 -17.82
CA LEU A 98 16.09 9.05 -17.02
C LEU A 98 16.48 9.73 -15.70
N GLY A 99 16.14 9.10 -14.58
CA GLY A 99 16.38 9.60 -13.24
C GLY A 99 15.09 9.72 -12.43
N GLU A 100 14.94 8.90 -11.41
CA GLU A 100 13.80 8.93 -10.48
C GLU A 100 14.23 8.47 -9.09
N ILE A 101 13.35 8.60 -8.09
CA ILE A 101 13.56 7.98 -6.76
C ILE A 101 12.54 6.87 -6.56
N GLY A 102 12.94 5.76 -5.96
CA GLY A 102 12.01 4.65 -5.77
C GLY A 102 12.70 3.34 -5.48
N GLY A 103 11.92 2.27 -5.61
CA GLY A 103 12.33 0.90 -5.36
C GLY A 103 11.54 0.28 -4.22
N VAL A 104 12.13 -0.74 -3.60
CA VAL A 104 11.45 -1.61 -2.63
C VAL A 104 11.56 -1.03 -1.22
N MET A 105 10.43 -0.89 -0.54
CA MET A 105 10.36 -0.50 0.87
C MET A 105 9.44 -1.45 1.65
N PHE A 106 9.96 -2.09 2.68
CA PHE A 106 9.17 -2.91 3.60
C PHE A 106 8.60 -2.09 4.75
N ARG A 107 7.47 -2.55 5.28
CA ARG A 107 7.14 -2.32 6.69
C ARG A 107 8.11 -3.12 7.56
N ASP A 108 8.81 -2.43 8.44
CA ASP A 108 9.88 -2.99 9.26
C ASP A 108 9.94 -2.23 10.57
N GLU A 109 10.23 -2.90 11.69
CA GLU A 109 10.35 -2.22 12.98
C GLU A 109 11.57 -1.30 13.07
N GLN A 110 12.61 -1.57 12.26
CA GLN A 110 13.77 -0.69 12.13
C GLN A 110 13.42 0.56 11.33
N PRO A 111 13.88 1.76 11.75
CA PRO A 111 13.63 2.98 11.00
C PRO A 111 14.49 3.04 9.74
N MET A 112 13.92 3.38 8.58
CA MET A 112 14.69 3.85 7.43
C MET A 112 13.96 4.96 6.67
N TYR A 113 14.74 5.70 5.88
CA TYR A 113 14.24 6.71 4.97
C TYR A 113 15.24 6.96 3.84
N TYR A 114 14.74 7.50 2.72
CA TYR A 114 15.52 8.16 1.68
C TYR A 114 14.90 9.54 1.46
N ALA A 115 15.62 10.59 1.84
CA ALA A 115 15.05 11.93 1.98
C ALA A 115 16.07 13.04 1.76
N ASP A 116 15.57 14.17 1.28
CA ASP A 116 16.28 15.45 1.20
C ASP A 116 16.21 16.19 2.54
N PRO A 117 17.31 16.80 3.03
CA PRO A 117 17.26 17.79 4.11
C PRO A 117 16.48 19.04 3.69
N VAL A 118 15.53 19.45 4.52
CA VAL A 118 14.67 20.63 4.29
C VAL A 118 14.43 21.38 5.62
N GLY A 119 13.81 22.55 5.57
CA GLY A 119 13.33 23.26 6.75
C GLY A 119 14.46 23.77 7.66
N PRO A 120 14.28 23.74 9.01
CA PRO A 120 13.21 23.04 9.73
C PRO A 120 11.85 23.72 9.60
N PHE A 121 10.80 22.92 9.40
CA PHE A 121 9.40 23.33 9.41
C PHE A 121 8.66 22.80 10.64
N SER A 122 7.46 23.31 10.86
CA SER A 122 6.54 22.99 11.94
C SER A 122 5.10 22.90 11.45
N LEU A 123 4.16 22.65 12.37
CA LEU A 123 2.72 22.70 12.09
C LEU A 123 2.16 24.15 11.96
N ASP A 124 3.02 25.16 12.03
CA ASP A 124 2.67 26.56 11.70
C ASP A 124 3.00 26.92 10.24
N ASP A 125 3.75 26.07 9.53
CA ASP A 125 4.22 26.33 8.17
C ASP A 125 3.30 25.71 7.11
N GLU A 126 3.10 26.41 5.99
CA GLU A 126 2.37 25.86 4.84
C GLU A 126 3.32 25.01 3.98
N LEU A 127 2.93 23.75 3.72
CA LEU A 127 3.78 22.78 3.02
C LEU A 127 3.09 22.27 1.76
N LYS A 128 3.79 22.25 0.63
CA LYS A 128 3.27 21.79 -0.66
C LYS A 128 4.24 20.81 -1.29
N ALA A 129 3.72 19.71 -1.81
CA ALA A 129 4.48 18.75 -2.60
C ALA A 129 3.64 18.19 -3.75
N SER A 130 4.28 17.90 -4.87
CA SER A 130 3.66 17.21 -6.01
C SER A 130 4.71 16.49 -6.84
N GLY A 131 4.24 15.59 -7.71
CA GLY A 131 5.08 14.89 -8.66
C GLY A 131 4.29 13.81 -9.41
N ARG A 132 5.05 12.89 -9.99
CA ARG A 132 4.55 11.65 -10.57
C ARG A 132 4.81 10.49 -9.63
N LEU A 133 3.96 9.47 -9.70
CA LEU A 133 4.05 8.25 -8.92
C LEU A 133 3.62 7.06 -9.77
N VAL A 134 4.38 5.97 -9.68
CA VAL A 134 3.97 4.64 -10.11
C VAL A 134 4.03 3.71 -8.89
N LEU A 135 2.97 2.93 -8.69
CA LEU A 135 3.02 1.75 -7.83
C LEU A 135 3.24 0.55 -8.74
N ASP A 136 4.41 -0.06 -8.63
CA ASP A 136 4.83 -1.18 -9.47
C ASP A 136 4.31 -2.49 -8.88
N SER A 137 4.66 -2.74 -7.62
CA SER A 137 4.24 -3.93 -6.89
C SER A 137 3.89 -3.61 -5.44
N ALA A 138 3.00 -4.40 -4.84
CA ALA A 138 2.65 -4.23 -3.44
C ALA A 138 2.07 -5.50 -2.83
N GLY A 139 2.66 -5.95 -1.71
CA GLY A 139 2.16 -7.09 -0.95
C GLY A 139 0.87 -6.81 -0.18
N ALA A 140 0.23 -7.86 0.32
CA ALA A 140 -0.80 -7.72 1.35
C ALA A 140 -0.15 -7.18 2.64
N ASP A 141 -0.85 -6.30 3.38
CA ASP A 141 -0.31 -5.69 4.61
C ASP A 141 0.99 -4.88 4.38
N SER A 142 1.15 -4.27 3.20
CA SER A 142 2.26 -3.36 2.88
C SER A 142 1.90 -1.89 3.06
N ALA A 143 2.92 -1.06 3.32
CA ALA A 143 2.75 0.38 3.42
C ALA A 143 4.06 1.15 3.18
N MET A 144 3.93 2.39 2.73
CA MET A 144 4.99 3.40 2.72
C MET A 144 4.44 4.78 3.09
N MET A 145 5.33 5.67 3.51
CA MET A 145 5.03 7.08 3.72
C MET A 145 5.87 7.97 2.80
N LEU A 146 5.25 9.05 2.32
CA LEU A 146 5.87 10.10 1.52
C LEU A 146 5.50 11.46 2.10
N GLY A 147 6.47 12.27 2.51
CA GLY A 147 6.20 13.62 3.00
C GLY A 147 7.30 14.18 3.88
N TRP A 148 6.92 15.11 4.76
CA TRP A 148 7.85 15.72 5.71
C TRP A 148 7.86 14.96 7.04
N PHE A 149 9.04 14.81 7.63
CA PHE A 149 9.22 14.18 8.93
C PHE A 149 10.47 14.69 9.66
N GLY A 150 10.55 14.44 10.96
CA GLY A 150 11.72 14.71 11.78
C GLY A 150 12.72 13.56 11.75
N LYS A 151 13.99 13.82 11.36
CA LYS A 151 15.07 12.82 11.36
C LYS A 151 15.24 12.16 12.73
N ASP A 152 15.29 12.95 13.80
CA ASP A 152 15.56 12.44 15.14
C ASP A 152 14.36 11.64 15.68
N ALA A 153 13.14 12.09 15.39
CA ALA A 153 11.91 11.35 15.68
C ALA A 153 11.90 9.99 14.96
N LYS A 154 12.32 9.96 13.68
CA LYS A 154 12.39 8.74 12.89
C LYS A 154 13.50 7.79 13.38
N ARG A 155 14.73 8.28 13.52
CA ARG A 155 15.91 7.44 13.81
C ARG A 155 16.07 7.12 15.29
N GLY A 156 15.53 7.94 16.19
CA GLY A 156 15.54 7.69 17.63
C GLY A 156 14.48 6.69 18.09
N LYS A 157 13.55 6.31 17.20
CA LYS A 157 12.47 5.39 17.53
C LYS A 157 12.90 3.93 17.48
N ASN A 158 12.95 3.33 18.67
CA ASN A 158 13.27 1.90 18.87
C ASN A 158 12.06 1.04 19.28
N THR A 159 10.89 1.67 19.44
CA THR A 159 9.63 0.98 19.76
C THR A 159 8.79 0.87 18.47
N PRO A 160 8.28 -0.31 18.10
CA PRO A 160 7.44 -0.47 16.92
C PRO A 160 6.16 0.39 16.92
N GLU A 161 5.69 0.80 15.75
CA GLU A 161 4.50 1.65 15.55
C GLU A 161 3.20 1.06 16.09
N HIS A 162 3.06 -0.26 16.12
CA HIS A 162 1.90 -0.92 16.72
C HIS A 162 1.86 -0.83 18.26
N LYS A 163 2.96 -0.38 18.91
CA LYS A 163 3.03 -0.11 20.35
C LYS A 163 3.06 1.38 20.66
N GLN A 164 3.75 2.16 19.85
CA GLN A 164 3.90 3.61 20.01
C GLN A 164 3.94 4.27 18.64
N ARG A 165 3.05 5.23 18.35
CA ARG A 165 2.99 5.94 17.06
C ARG A 165 4.32 6.66 16.75
N GLN A 166 4.66 6.83 15.47
CA GLN A 166 5.80 7.68 15.09
C GLN A 166 5.41 9.14 15.31
N THR A 167 6.30 9.97 15.81
CA THR A 167 6.03 11.41 15.99
C THR A 167 6.55 12.19 14.79
N ASP A 168 6.14 13.46 14.72
CA ASP A 168 6.75 14.47 13.86
C ASP A 168 6.71 14.13 12.37
N TYR A 169 5.51 14.02 11.80
CA TYR A 169 5.36 13.89 10.35
C TYR A 169 4.05 14.47 9.81
N VAL A 170 4.09 14.88 8.53
CA VAL A 170 2.95 15.20 7.67
C VAL A 170 3.20 14.51 6.34
N ALA A 171 2.36 13.54 5.98
CA ALA A 171 2.65 12.64 4.87
C ALA A 171 1.41 12.16 4.13
N ILE A 172 1.64 11.63 2.93
CA ILE A 172 0.79 10.64 2.30
C ILE A 172 1.20 9.27 2.85
N MET A 173 0.22 8.48 3.27
CA MET A 173 0.36 7.05 3.54
C MET A 173 -0.24 6.28 2.37
N ILE A 174 0.55 5.38 1.78
CA ILE A 174 0.08 4.38 0.82
C ILE A 174 0.03 3.06 1.57
N GLU A 175 -1.17 2.52 1.81
CA GLU A 175 -1.37 1.27 2.56
C GLU A 175 -2.58 0.50 1.99
N GLY A 176 -2.65 -0.81 2.21
CA GLY A 176 -3.80 -1.64 1.88
C GLY A 176 -5.17 -1.08 2.36
N PRO A 177 -6.27 -1.68 1.89
CA PRO A 177 -6.41 -3.11 1.60
C PRO A 177 -6.17 -3.49 0.13
N SER A 178 -5.27 -4.45 -0.09
CA SER A 178 -4.87 -4.96 -1.42
C SER A 178 -6.05 -5.36 -2.32
N ARG A 179 -7.18 -5.79 -1.76
CA ARG A 179 -8.40 -6.17 -2.50
C ARG A 179 -8.90 -5.12 -3.49
N ILE A 180 -8.68 -3.83 -3.22
CA ILE A 180 -9.11 -2.74 -4.12
C ILE A 180 -7.94 -1.93 -4.70
N GLY A 181 -6.71 -2.23 -4.26
CA GLY A 181 -5.50 -1.41 -4.44
C GLY A 181 -4.92 -0.99 -3.09
N HIS A 182 -4.33 0.20 -3.03
CA HIS A 182 -3.83 0.82 -1.81
C HIS A 182 -4.45 2.20 -1.66
N TYR A 183 -4.93 2.51 -0.46
CA TYR A 183 -5.38 3.86 -0.13
C TYR A 183 -4.23 4.83 -0.28
N PHE A 184 -4.46 5.94 -0.98
CA PHE A 184 -3.56 7.06 -1.05
C PHE A 184 -4.14 8.18 -0.19
N ARG A 185 -3.68 8.31 1.06
CA ARG A 185 -4.37 9.11 2.09
C ARG A 185 -3.45 9.98 2.91
N ALA A 186 -3.99 11.08 3.43
CA ALA A 186 -3.28 11.95 4.35
C ALA A 186 -3.03 11.26 5.70
N ALA A 187 -1.88 11.55 6.32
CA ALA A 187 -1.51 11.10 7.63
C ALA A 187 -0.65 12.17 8.34
N TYR A 188 -0.77 12.27 9.66
CA TYR A 188 0.14 13.09 10.47
C TYR A 188 0.38 12.52 11.86
N SER A 189 1.44 12.99 12.50
CA SER A 189 1.60 12.90 13.95
C SER A 189 2.38 14.08 14.52
N THR A 190 1.96 14.53 15.70
CA THR A 190 2.55 15.60 16.48
C THR A 190 3.76 15.13 17.28
N SER A 191 4.51 16.06 17.87
CA SER A 191 5.61 15.76 18.79
C SER A 191 5.16 15.03 20.07
N LYS A 192 3.85 15.04 20.39
CA LYS A 192 3.28 14.28 21.53
C LYS A 192 2.77 12.89 21.14
N GLY A 193 2.86 12.52 19.86
CA GLY A 193 2.40 11.22 19.36
C GLY A 193 0.89 11.12 19.15
N HIS A 194 0.17 12.24 19.24
CA HIS A 194 -1.18 12.32 18.70
C HIS A 194 -1.14 12.45 17.18
N GLY A 195 -2.19 12.04 16.50
CA GLY A 195 -2.22 12.00 15.05
C GLY A 195 -3.24 11.02 14.50
N ASP A 196 -3.41 11.07 13.19
CA ASP A 196 -4.37 10.25 12.47
C ASP A 196 -3.86 9.85 11.08
N ALA A 197 -4.43 8.77 10.57
CA ALA A 197 -4.26 8.26 9.21
C ALA A 197 -5.53 7.47 8.85
N PRO A 198 -6.69 8.14 8.73
CA PRO A 198 -7.97 7.48 8.74
C PRO A 198 -8.11 6.53 7.55
N THR A 199 -8.47 5.29 7.84
CA THR A 199 -8.89 4.36 6.79
C THR A 199 -10.32 4.66 6.31
N ASN A 200 -11.09 5.47 7.05
CA ASN A 200 -12.56 5.46 7.03
C ASN A 200 -13.29 6.82 6.97
N GLU A 201 -12.63 7.97 6.82
CA GLU A 201 -13.35 9.26 6.74
C GLU A 201 -13.61 9.65 5.27
N GLY A 202 -14.85 9.46 4.80
CA GLY A 202 -15.32 9.84 3.45
C GLY A 202 -16.15 8.76 2.75
N GLN A 203 -17.03 9.15 1.82
CA GLN A 203 -17.77 8.19 0.98
C GLN A 203 -16.76 7.28 0.23
N PRO A 204 -16.99 5.96 0.12
CA PRO A 204 -16.06 5.03 -0.53
C PRO A 204 -15.65 5.43 -1.95
N ASP A 205 -16.53 6.13 -2.67
CA ASP A 205 -16.36 6.51 -4.07
C ASP A 205 -15.47 7.76 -4.28
N GLU A 206 -15.07 8.45 -3.20
CA GLU A 206 -14.24 9.67 -3.25
C GLU A 206 -12.81 9.45 -2.73
N ARG A 207 -12.44 8.22 -2.38
CA ARG A 207 -11.13 7.91 -1.82
C ARG A 207 -10.10 7.66 -2.92
N PRO A 208 -8.97 8.38 -2.93
CA PRO A 208 -7.88 8.04 -3.82
C PRO A 208 -7.37 6.62 -3.55
N VAL A 209 -7.36 5.78 -4.58
CA VAL A 209 -6.83 4.41 -4.53
C VAL A 209 -5.87 4.24 -5.70
N ILE A 210 -4.62 3.90 -5.40
CA ILE A 210 -3.61 3.53 -6.37
C ILE A 210 -3.55 2.00 -6.49
N ARG A 211 -3.23 1.46 -7.66
CA ARG A 211 -3.09 0.02 -7.88
C ARG A 211 -1.67 -0.30 -8.34
N PRO A 212 -1.15 -1.50 -8.02
CA PRO A 212 0.09 -2.00 -8.63
C PRO A 212 -0.21 -2.45 -10.06
N ASP A 213 -0.48 -1.47 -10.94
CA ASP A 213 -0.82 -1.68 -12.34
C ASP A 213 0.13 -0.95 -13.30
N GLU A 214 1.27 -0.47 -12.76
CA GLU A 214 2.34 0.22 -13.47
C GLU A 214 1.89 1.53 -14.15
N GLN A 215 0.68 2.02 -13.88
CA GLN A 215 0.20 3.28 -14.42
C GLN A 215 0.85 4.47 -13.70
N THR A 216 1.26 5.46 -14.49
CA THR A 216 1.76 6.73 -13.95
C THR A 216 0.59 7.61 -13.51
N HIS A 217 0.67 8.07 -12.27
CA HIS A 217 -0.29 8.97 -11.64
C HIS A 217 0.33 10.33 -11.32
N GLU A 218 -0.49 11.38 -11.41
CA GLU A 218 -0.14 12.69 -10.84
C GLU A 218 -0.61 12.76 -9.40
N TRP A 219 0.22 13.31 -8.52
CA TRP A 219 -0.16 13.47 -7.12
C TRP A 219 0.21 14.83 -6.55
N SER A 220 -0.47 15.19 -5.45
CA SER A 220 -0.09 16.34 -4.63
C SER A 220 -0.46 16.15 -3.16
N LEU A 221 0.31 16.79 -2.28
CA LEU A 221 0.06 16.98 -0.85
C LEU A 221 0.12 18.49 -0.56
N HIS A 222 -0.88 19.01 0.13
CA HIS A 222 -0.89 20.39 0.62
C HIS A 222 -1.31 20.42 2.09
N TYR A 223 -0.43 20.90 2.95
CA TYR A 223 -0.73 21.20 4.34
C TYR A 223 -0.96 22.71 4.52
N GLU A 224 -2.13 23.07 5.03
CA GLU A 224 -2.58 24.44 5.26
C GLU A 224 -2.80 24.66 6.76
N PRO A 225 -1.91 25.37 7.47
CA PRO A 225 -2.01 25.55 8.93
C PRO A 225 -3.23 26.39 9.36
N THR A 226 -3.71 27.28 8.49
CA THR A 226 -4.84 28.19 8.75
C THR A 226 -6.20 27.60 8.38
N ALA A 227 -6.23 26.50 7.64
CA ALA A 227 -7.47 25.82 7.26
C ALA A 227 -8.15 25.15 8.47
N ALA A 228 -9.39 24.68 8.26
CA ALA A 228 -10.20 24.01 9.28
C ALA A 228 -10.36 24.83 10.58
N ASN A 229 -10.59 26.15 10.43
CA ASN A 229 -10.64 27.13 11.52
C ASN A 229 -9.32 27.26 12.29
N GLY A 230 -8.19 27.24 11.58
CA GLY A 230 -6.86 27.34 12.19
C GLY A 230 -6.39 26.08 12.92
N ARG A 231 -7.04 24.93 12.68
CA ARG A 231 -6.58 23.62 13.18
C ARG A 231 -5.50 23.01 12.30
N GLY A 232 -5.46 23.37 11.01
CA GLY A 232 -4.61 22.74 10.03
C GLY A 232 -5.35 21.68 9.23
N ARG A 233 -5.12 21.64 7.91
CA ARG A 233 -5.68 20.65 6.99
C ARG A 233 -4.60 20.09 6.08
N ILE A 234 -4.62 18.77 5.88
CA ILE A 234 -3.82 18.10 4.87
C ILE A 234 -4.75 17.68 3.74
N THR A 235 -4.52 18.16 2.54
CA THR A 235 -5.24 17.75 1.33
C THR A 235 -4.31 16.93 0.46
N VAL A 236 -4.73 15.73 0.05
CA VAL A 236 -3.99 14.88 -0.89
C VAL A 236 -4.81 14.61 -2.14
N ARG A 237 -4.15 14.53 -3.28
CA ARG A 237 -4.76 14.24 -4.58
C ARG A 237 -3.98 13.13 -5.28
N LEU A 238 -4.70 12.23 -5.92
CA LEU A 238 -4.21 11.28 -6.91
C LEU A 238 -5.09 11.45 -8.16
N ASP A 239 -4.49 11.87 -9.26
CA ASP A 239 -5.16 12.25 -10.51
C ASP A 239 -6.33 13.23 -10.26
N LYS A 240 -7.56 12.76 -10.45
CA LYS A 240 -8.79 13.57 -10.32
C LYS A 240 -9.47 13.41 -8.97
N THR A 241 -8.99 12.49 -8.13
CA THR A 241 -9.60 12.18 -6.84
C THR A 241 -8.77 12.80 -5.72
N SER A 242 -9.44 13.34 -4.71
CA SER A 242 -8.79 13.98 -3.57
C SER A 242 -9.50 13.65 -2.28
N CYS A 243 -8.75 13.58 -1.19
CA CYS A 243 -9.29 13.57 0.16
C CYS A 243 -8.55 14.58 1.04
N HIS A 244 -9.12 14.88 2.20
CA HIS A 244 -8.47 15.75 3.19
C HIS A 244 -8.59 15.18 4.59
N LEU A 245 -7.69 15.63 5.46
CA LEU A 245 -7.64 15.32 6.88
C LEU A 245 -7.45 16.62 7.66
N ASP A 246 -8.42 16.95 8.50
CA ASP A 246 -8.28 18.05 9.45
C ASP A 246 -7.57 17.55 10.70
N LEU A 247 -6.59 18.30 11.18
CA LEU A 247 -6.00 18.03 12.49
C LEU A 247 -7.07 18.18 13.58
N ARG A 248 -7.02 17.33 14.61
CA ARG A 248 -7.96 17.41 15.72
C ARG A 248 -7.71 18.68 16.55
N GLU A 249 -8.73 19.08 17.30
CA GLU A 249 -8.66 20.28 18.14
C GLU A 249 -7.45 20.21 19.10
N GLY A 250 -6.65 21.27 19.13
CA GLY A 250 -5.45 21.37 19.97
C GLY A 250 -4.20 20.68 19.44
N GLU A 251 -4.28 19.75 18.49
CA GLU A 251 -3.11 18.97 18.06
C GLU A 251 -2.08 19.80 17.28
N ARG A 252 -2.50 20.87 16.58
CA ARG A 252 -1.55 21.79 15.92
C ARG A 252 -0.58 22.44 16.90
N SER A 253 -1.04 22.80 18.10
CA SER A 253 -0.20 23.45 19.12
C SER A 253 0.73 22.48 19.85
N GLU A 254 0.61 21.17 19.59
CA GLU A 254 1.57 20.18 20.08
C GLU A 254 2.87 20.19 19.29
N GLY A 255 2.86 20.81 18.11
CA GLY A 255 4.01 20.97 17.25
C GLY A 255 4.41 19.69 16.50
N ALA A 256 5.35 19.86 15.59
CA ALA A 256 6.11 18.81 14.94
C ALA A 256 7.46 19.40 14.50
N THR A 257 8.54 18.63 14.54
CA THR A 257 9.80 19.02 13.88
C THR A 257 9.90 18.32 12.52
N LEU A 258 9.88 19.10 11.44
CA LEU A 258 9.85 18.59 10.07
C LEU A 258 11.09 19.06 9.31
N ASP A 259 12.14 18.23 9.29
CA ASP A 259 13.46 18.60 8.75
C ASP A 259 13.93 17.69 7.58
N ARG A 260 13.10 16.73 7.17
CA ARG A 260 13.33 15.87 6.01
C ARG A 260 12.10 15.82 5.13
N PHE A 261 12.29 15.75 3.82
CA PHE A 261 11.24 15.42 2.85
C PHE A 261 11.64 14.18 2.05
N GLY A 262 10.80 13.16 2.01
CA GLY A 262 11.06 11.97 1.20
C GLY A 262 10.27 10.75 1.62
N LEU A 263 10.84 9.59 1.36
CA LEU A 263 10.24 8.28 1.57
C LEU A 263 10.72 7.71 2.92
N PHE A 264 9.80 7.19 3.72
CA PHE A 264 10.12 6.54 4.99
C PHE A 264 9.14 5.40 5.29
N ASN A 265 9.60 4.38 6.01
CA ASN A 265 8.74 3.23 6.32
C ASN A 265 7.75 3.50 7.45
N VAL A 266 6.71 2.67 7.48
CA VAL A 266 5.92 2.41 8.69
C VAL A 266 6.70 1.45 9.57
N GLN A 267 6.97 1.82 10.82
CA GLN A 267 7.79 1.05 11.76
C GLN A 267 7.08 -0.13 12.42
N SER A 268 6.43 -0.99 11.63
CA SER A 268 5.74 -2.20 12.11
C SER A 268 6.04 -3.37 11.18
N GLY A 269 5.81 -4.61 11.62
CA GLY A 269 5.84 -5.76 10.71
C GLY A 269 4.85 -5.62 9.55
N GLY A 270 5.19 -6.21 8.40
CA GLY A 270 4.37 -6.22 7.19
C GLY A 270 5.22 -6.45 5.94
N HIS A 271 4.61 -6.25 4.77
CA HIS A 271 5.23 -6.48 3.46
C HIS A 271 5.73 -5.21 2.78
N HIS A 272 6.29 -5.37 1.57
CA HIS A 272 6.82 -4.28 0.77
C HIS A 272 5.79 -3.64 -0.16
N VAL A 273 6.08 -2.40 -0.48
CA VAL A 273 5.65 -1.73 -1.71
C VAL A 273 6.89 -1.47 -2.56
N GLU A 274 6.71 -1.49 -3.87
CA GLU A 274 7.66 -0.99 -4.85
C GLU A 274 7.02 0.17 -5.59
N ALA A 275 7.62 1.34 -5.47
CA ALA A 275 7.08 2.56 -6.04
C ALA A 275 8.18 3.48 -6.54
N TYR A 276 7.86 4.25 -7.57
CA TYR A 276 8.77 5.17 -8.25
C TYR A 276 8.15 6.56 -8.35
N LEU A 277 8.95 7.60 -8.08
CA LEU A 277 8.53 8.99 -8.09
C LEU A 277 9.50 9.84 -8.91
N ASP A 278 8.93 10.76 -9.68
CA ASP A 278 9.66 11.68 -10.52
C ASP A 278 8.97 13.05 -10.55
N ASP A 279 9.61 14.05 -11.16
CA ASP A 279 9.13 15.42 -11.33
C ASP A 279 8.75 16.10 -9.99
N LEU A 280 9.48 15.75 -8.93
CA LEU A 280 9.18 16.21 -7.57
C LEU A 280 9.33 17.73 -7.43
N ARG A 281 8.30 18.37 -6.88
CA ARG A 281 8.30 19.76 -6.44
C ARG A 281 7.82 19.80 -5.01
N TYR A 282 8.57 20.41 -4.10
CA TYR A 282 8.20 20.46 -2.69
C TYR A 282 8.79 21.68 -1.96
N SER A 283 8.14 22.09 -0.87
CA SER A 283 8.68 23.07 0.09
C SER A 283 10.00 22.56 0.70
N LYS A 284 11.05 23.36 0.59
CA LYS A 284 12.40 23.10 1.12
C LYS A 284 12.83 24.15 2.12
#